data_AF-A0A7Z9KXG3-F1
#
_entry.id   AF-A0A7Z9KXG3-F1
#
_cell.length_a   1.000
_cell.length_b   1.000
_cell.length_c   1.000
_cell.angle_alpha   90.00
_cell.angle_beta   90.00
_cell.angle_gamma   90.00
#
_symmetry.space_group_name_H-M   'P 1'
#
loop_
_entity.id
_entity.type
_entity.pdbx_description
1 polymer ?
#
loop_
_entity_poly.entity_id
_entity_poly.type
_entity_poly.pdbx_seq_one_letter_code
_entity_poly.pdbx_strand_id
1 'polypeptide(L)'
;MFRHSNGWQVLMLIIAIGCFGMWAPGCAEEVDPSEYFRQAPTERFGLLVVTYHEDKFGGESRPQVSVGGFFARHAELSQEQVLSILNLPDVLGSNVRSLAHGNCLIKVRGFGDSELSAPESVFVDLLDAGDIRLETGEIDYRLTRRSFPDIFLDVTGVTYEGIFSATHAAWEHAVVSVSSRGSLEVGDFVIQMKMPSVPKLLEIGGVLHSGEYASIDWNQDFLLRWAGHSPLMNEKRGSIFVELSAIELERKVSLHCRSEDTGVMVIPIATLAEIKRHVTGSTTLRMVVRRLGVRKIKAAGVESAELHLISRDSVLLQ
;
A
#
# COMPACT_ATOMS: atom_id res chain seq x y z
N MET A 1 -24.02 -24.32 -14.61
CA MET A 1 -23.73 -25.29 -13.54
C MET A 1 -22.45 -26.03 -13.92
N PHE A 2 -21.27 -25.47 -13.62
CA PHE A 2 -19.98 -26.16 -13.59
C PHE A 2 -19.09 -25.37 -12.61
N ARG A 3 -18.76 -26.03 -11.49
CA ARG A 3 -17.80 -25.56 -10.49
C ARG A 3 -16.41 -25.93 -10.98
N HIS A 4 -15.49 -24.97 -11.05
CA HIS A 4 -14.05 -25.26 -11.00
C HIS A 4 -13.40 -24.41 -9.92
N SER A 5 -13.10 -25.06 -8.81
CA SER A 5 -12.17 -24.62 -7.78
C SER A 5 -10.74 -24.92 -8.25
N ASN A 6 -9.93 -23.90 -8.49
CA ASN A 6 -8.49 -24.08 -8.64
C ASN A 6 -7.81 -23.72 -7.32
N GLY A 7 -7.58 -24.75 -6.51
CA GLY A 7 -6.71 -24.68 -5.34
C GLY A 7 -5.26 -24.57 -5.77
N TRP A 8 -4.59 -23.54 -5.28
CA TRP A 8 -3.14 -23.42 -5.38
C TRP A 8 -2.53 -24.23 -4.24
N GLN A 9 -2.11 -25.47 -4.52
CA GLN A 9 -1.19 -26.20 -3.66
C GLN A 9 0.23 -25.91 -4.15
N VAL A 10 0.92 -25.02 -3.45
CA VAL A 10 2.37 -24.88 -3.58
C VAL A 10 2.99 -25.99 -2.73
N LEU A 11 3.50 -27.03 -3.39
CA LEU A 11 4.25 -28.10 -2.77
C LEU A 11 5.66 -27.56 -2.44
N MET A 12 5.86 -27.08 -1.21
CA MET A 12 7.19 -26.70 -0.72
C MET A 12 7.94 -27.97 -0.30
N LEU A 13 8.93 -28.36 -1.11
CA LEU A 13 9.84 -29.46 -0.79
C LEU A 13 10.82 -28.98 0.28
N ILE A 14 10.60 -29.38 1.53
CA ILE A 14 11.53 -29.14 2.64
C ILE A 14 12.68 -30.16 2.50
N ILE A 15 13.84 -29.69 2.04
CA ILE A 15 15.09 -30.45 2.15
C ILE A 15 15.59 -30.26 3.58
N ALA A 16 15.32 -31.23 4.44
CA ALA A 16 15.95 -31.34 5.75
C ALA A 16 17.41 -31.78 5.55
N ILE A 17 18.32 -30.80 5.46
CA ILE A 17 19.75 -31.05 5.54
C ILE A 17 20.07 -31.31 7.01
N GLY A 18 20.27 -32.58 7.35
CA GLY A 18 20.76 -32.99 8.65
C GLY A 18 22.20 -32.53 8.85
N CYS A 19 22.42 -31.59 9.77
CA CYS A 19 23.75 -31.28 10.30
C CYS A 19 24.19 -32.41 11.23
N PHE A 20 24.83 -33.43 10.66
CA PHE A 20 25.67 -34.38 11.38
C PHE A 20 27.14 -34.04 11.09
N GLY A 21 27.83 -33.41 12.04
CA GLY A 21 29.29 -33.29 11.95
C GLY A 21 29.93 -32.15 12.74
N MET A 22 30.65 -32.54 13.79
CA MET A 22 31.78 -31.85 14.44
C MET A 22 31.50 -30.64 15.35
N TRP A 23 31.69 -30.92 16.64
CA TRP A 23 31.86 -29.96 17.73
C TRP A 23 32.92 -28.89 17.42
N ALA A 24 32.48 -27.64 17.32
CA ALA A 24 33.28 -26.46 17.64
C ALA A 24 32.49 -25.63 18.67
N PRO A 25 33.04 -25.32 19.86
CA PRO A 25 32.36 -24.51 20.85
C PRO A 25 32.47 -23.04 20.45
N GLY A 26 31.46 -22.58 19.73
CA GLY A 26 31.25 -21.18 19.40
C GLY A 26 29.77 -20.97 19.17
N CYS A 27 28.96 -21.18 20.22
CA CYS A 27 27.56 -20.79 20.19
C CYS A 27 27.54 -19.30 19.91
N ALA A 28 27.05 -18.91 18.73
CA ALA A 28 26.65 -17.53 18.51
C ALA A 28 25.66 -17.18 19.61
N GLU A 29 26.01 -16.19 20.42
CA GLU A 29 25.19 -15.69 21.51
C GLU A 29 23.88 -15.20 20.89
N GLU A 30 22.76 -15.81 21.27
CA GLU A 30 21.44 -15.40 20.83
C GLU A 30 21.17 -14.05 21.50
N VAL A 31 21.42 -12.97 20.76
CA VAL A 31 21.21 -11.60 21.25
C VAL A 31 19.71 -11.42 21.44
N ASP A 32 19.27 -11.24 22.69
CA ASP A 32 17.88 -10.89 23.00
C ASP A 32 17.55 -9.56 22.29
N PRO A 33 16.58 -9.53 21.35
CA PRO A 33 16.20 -8.32 20.63
C PRO A 33 15.83 -7.16 21.56
N SER A 34 15.35 -7.48 22.78
CA SER A 34 14.99 -6.49 23.78
C SER A 34 16.19 -5.76 24.38
N GLU A 35 17.40 -6.34 24.34
CA GLU A 35 18.62 -5.66 24.76
C GLU A 35 19.13 -4.66 23.71
N TYR A 36 18.97 -4.96 22.42
CA TYR A 36 19.34 -4.06 21.33
C TYR A 36 18.57 -2.72 21.41
N PHE A 37 17.26 -2.79 21.60
CA PHE A 37 16.41 -1.59 21.74
C PHE A 37 16.69 -0.75 22.99
N ARG A 38 17.43 -1.27 23.99
CA ARG A 38 17.81 -0.49 25.17
C ARG A 38 19.00 0.45 24.92
N GLN A 39 19.78 0.19 23.87
CA GLN A 39 21.05 0.88 23.64
C GLN A 39 20.97 1.93 22.52
N ALA A 40 20.12 1.71 21.50
CA ALA A 40 19.93 2.64 20.40
C ALA A 40 18.75 3.61 20.63
N PRO A 41 18.81 4.86 20.16
CA PRO A 41 17.64 5.72 20.08
C PRO A 41 16.58 5.07 19.19
N THR A 42 15.36 4.93 19.69
CA THR A 42 14.24 4.34 18.95
C THR A 42 13.24 5.40 18.55
N GLU A 43 12.74 5.32 17.32
CA GLU A 43 11.62 6.13 16.84
C GLU A 43 10.36 5.27 16.83
N ARG A 44 9.19 5.92 16.99
CA ARG A 44 7.90 5.23 16.98
C ARG A 44 6.92 5.91 16.05
N PHE A 45 6.41 5.15 15.09
CA PHE A 45 5.37 5.66 14.21
C PHE A 45 4.22 4.68 13.95
N GLY A 46 3.10 5.20 13.46
CA GLY A 46 1.93 4.40 13.12
C GLY A 46 1.37 4.75 11.75
N LEU A 47 0.84 3.75 11.07
CA LEU A 47 0.16 3.94 9.80
C LEU A 47 -1.10 3.08 9.75
N LEU A 48 -2.23 3.73 9.54
CA LEU A 48 -3.51 3.09 9.23
C LEU A 48 -3.90 3.49 7.82
N VAL A 49 -4.27 2.53 6.98
CA VAL A 49 -4.63 2.73 5.58
C VAL A 49 -6.00 2.12 5.36
N VAL A 50 -6.94 2.92 4.87
CA VAL A 50 -8.26 2.46 4.44
C VAL A 50 -8.38 2.77 2.95
N THR A 51 -8.52 1.72 2.14
CA THR A 51 -8.61 1.84 0.69
C THR A 51 -9.99 1.41 0.22
N TYR A 52 -10.73 2.34 -0.38
CA TYR A 52 -11.95 2.06 -1.13
C TYR A 52 -11.64 1.95 -2.62
N HIS A 53 -12.14 0.89 -3.24
CA HIS A 53 -11.97 0.68 -4.68
C HIS A 53 -13.15 -0.09 -5.27
N GLU A 54 -13.33 0.09 -6.57
CA GLU A 54 -14.36 -0.56 -7.37
C GLU A 54 -13.68 -1.32 -8.50
N ASP A 55 -13.34 -2.58 -8.25
CA ASP A 55 -12.79 -3.41 -9.31
C ASP A 55 -13.92 -3.85 -10.24
N LYS A 56 -13.68 -3.73 -11.55
CA LYS A 56 -14.57 -4.28 -12.58
C LYS A 56 -14.08 -5.68 -12.93
N PHE A 57 -14.92 -6.68 -12.68
CA PHE A 57 -14.63 -8.06 -13.09
C PHE A 57 -15.81 -8.59 -13.90
N GLY A 58 -15.57 -8.92 -15.17
CA GLY A 58 -16.64 -9.40 -16.05
C GLY A 58 -17.75 -8.37 -16.29
N GLY A 59 -17.43 -7.08 -16.22
CA GLY A 59 -18.37 -5.97 -16.41
C GLY A 59 -19.18 -5.58 -15.17
N GLU A 60 -19.07 -6.32 -14.07
CA GLU A 60 -19.69 -5.95 -12.78
C GLU A 60 -18.71 -5.15 -11.93
N SER A 61 -19.15 -4.01 -11.39
CA SER A 61 -18.41 -3.28 -10.36
C SER A 61 -18.62 -3.95 -9.01
N ARG A 62 -17.52 -4.27 -8.32
CA ARG A 62 -17.52 -4.85 -6.97
C ARG A 62 -16.81 -3.89 -6.01
N PRO A 63 -17.58 -3.02 -5.32
CA PRO A 63 -17.00 -2.13 -4.33
C PRO A 63 -16.43 -2.94 -3.16
N GLN A 64 -15.19 -2.64 -2.82
CA GLN A 64 -14.48 -3.29 -1.73
C GLN A 64 -13.73 -2.24 -0.90
N VAL A 65 -13.71 -2.48 0.41
CA VAL A 65 -12.82 -1.78 1.32
C VAL A 65 -11.78 -2.75 1.85
N SER A 66 -10.51 -2.37 1.71
CA SER A 66 -9.41 -2.99 2.42
C SER A 66 -8.89 -2.02 3.47
N VAL A 67 -8.56 -2.57 4.63
CA VAL A 67 -7.90 -1.85 5.72
C VAL A 67 -6.64 -2.60 6.08
N GLY A 68 -5.57 -1.85 6.27
CA GLY A 68 -4.29 -2.36 6.75
C GLY A 68 -3.66 -1.35 7.68
N GLY A 69 -2.87 -1.81 8.64
CA GLY A 69 -2.08 -0.90 9.43
C GLY A 69 -1.22 -1.56 10.48
N PHE A 70 -0.33 -0.76 11.03
CA PHE A 70 0.63 -1.17 12.04
C PHE A 70 1.10 0.03 12.84
N PHE A 71 1.70 -0.24 13.99
CA PHE A 71 2.50 0.70 14.76
C PHE A 71 3.87 0.07 14.91
N ALA A 72 4.94 0.83 14.67
CA ALA A 72 6.29 0.31 14.65
C ALA A 72 7.18 1.12 15.59
N ARG A 73 8.03 0.41 16.31
CA ARG A 73 9.25 0.92 16.93
C ARG A 73 10.43 0.40 16.13
N HIS A 74 11.33 1.29 15.76
CA HIS A 74 12.53 0.93 15.01
C HIS A 74 13.75 1.72 15.52
N ALA A 75 14.94 1.18 15.26
CA ALA A 75 16.21 1.84 15.45
C ALA A 75 16.96 1.85 14.12
N GLU A 76 17.74 2.91 13.86
CA GLU A 76 18.66 3.05 12.72
C GLU A 76 18.04 3.01 11.31
N LEU A 77 16.75 2.71 11.20
CA LEU A 77 15.97 2.82 9.97
C LEU A 77 15.23 4.15 9.89
N SER A 78 15.06 4.65 8.67
CA SER A 78 14.04 5.65 8.35
C SER A 78 12.66 5.01 8.21
N GLN A 79 11.60 5.81 8.40
CA GLN A 79 10.22 5.37 8.20
C GLN A 79 9.98 4.78 6.79
N GLU A 80 10.65 5.30 5.76
CA GLU A 80 10.53 4.78 4.39
C GLU A 80 11.12 3.37 4.25
N GLN A 81 12.23 3.09 4.95
CA GLN A 81 12.84 1.77 4.95
C GLN A 81 11.93 0.77 5.66
N VAL A 82 11.35 1.14 6.81
CA VAL A 82 10.36 0.32 7.51
C VAL A 82 9.15 0.02 6.62
N LEU A 83 8.59 1.05 5.96
CA LEU A 83 7.48 0.87 5.02
C LEU A 83 7.84 -0.02 3.81
N SER A 84 9.08 0.06 3.34
CA SER A 84 9.59 -0.79 2.27
C SER A 84 9.69 -2.26 2.69
N ILE A 85 10.22 -2.51 3.90
CA ILE A 85 10.34 -3.85 4.50
C ILE A 85 8.96 -4.48 4.70
N LEU A 86 8.02 -3.73 5.29
CA LEU A 86 6.66 -4.21 5.54
C LEU A 86 5.82 -4.36 4.25
N ASN A 87 6.32 -3.83 3.13
CA ASN A 87 5.73 -3.94 1.79
C ASN A 87 4.22 -3.69 1.77
N LEU A 88 3.75 -2.68 2.49
CA LEU A 88 2.32 -2.42 2.57
C LEU A 88 1.75 -2.07 1.20
N PRO A 89 0.67 -2.75 0.76
CA PRO A 89 -0.01 -2.40 -0.48
C PRO A 89 -0.60 -1.00 -0.37
N ASP A 90 -0.61 -0.28 -1.49
CA ASP A 90 -1.25 1.02 -1.66
C ASP A 90 -0.71 2.19 -0.82
N VAL A 91 0.31 1.98 0.01
CA VAL A 91 1.01 3.09 0.68
C VAL A 91 1.90 3.81 -0.31
N LEU A 92 1.64 5.11 -0.47
CA LEU A 92 2.51 5.98 -1.25
C LEU A 92 3.73 6.35 -0.41
N GLY A 93 4.91 5.87 -0.83
CA GLY A 93 6.19 6.26 -0.25
C GLY A 93 6.37 7.78 -0.25
N SER A 94 7.16 8.30 0.69
CA SER A 94 7.34 9.74 0.85
C SER A 94 7.91 10.39 -0.42
N ASN A 95 8.84 9.72 -1.11
CA ASN A 95 9.36 10.13 -2.41
C ASN A 95 8.29 10.30 -3.50
N VAL A 96 7.22 9.50 -3.49
CA VAL A 96 6.09 9.68 -4.42
C VAL A 96 5.20 10.83 -3.96
N ARG A 97 4.97 10.96 -2.65
CA ARG A 97 4.18 12.06 -2.06
C ARG A 97 4.86 13.43 -2.22
N SER A 98 6.19 13.48 -2.33
CA SER A 98 6.97 14.71 -2.48
C SER A 98 7.20 15.13 -3.94
N LEU A 99 6.82 14.31 -4.92
CA LEU A 99 6.88 14.70 -6.34
C LEU A 99 6.16 16.04 -6.57
N ALA A 100 6.74 16.88 -7.42
CA ALA A 100 6.03 18.05 -7.93
C ALA A 100 4.85 17.61 -8.82
N HIS A 101 3.79 18.42 -8.86
CA HIS A 101 2.66 18.15 -9.76
C HIS A 101 3.13 18.18 -11.22
N GLY A 102 2.66 17.21 -12.01
CA GLY A 102 3.08 17.00 -13.40
C GLY A 102 4.32 16.12 -13.56
N ASN A 103 5.01 15.77 -12.47
CA ASN A 103 6.20 14.93 -12.54
C ASN A 103 5.90 13.45 -12.27
N CYS A 104 6.77 12.61 -12.81
CA CYS A 104 6.75 11.17 -12.60
C CYS A 104 8.11 10.65 -12.12
N LEU A 105 8.08 9.51 -11.45
CA LEU A 105 9.23 8.76 -10.94
C LEU A 105 9.07 7.29 -11.34
N ILE A 106 10.10 6.71 -11.93
CA ILE A 106 10.16 5.27 -12.19
C ILE A 106 10.82 4.59 -11.01
N LYS A 107 10.23 3.47 -10.60
CA LYS A 107 10.77 2.55 -9.61
C LYS A 107 10.88 1.16 -10.22
N VAL A 108 12.01 0.53 -10.01
CA VAL A 108 12.24 -0.89 -10.34
C VAL A 108 12.55 -1.57 -9.02
N ARG A 109 11.80 -2.62 -8.69
CA ARG A 109 11.99 -3.41 -7.49
C ARG A 109 12.09 -4.88 -7.87
N GLY A 110 13.26 -5.49 -7.67
CA GLY A 110 13.39 -6.95 -7.72
C GLY A 110 12.72 -7.61 -6.52
N PHE A 111 12.20 -8.83 -6.70
CA PHE A 111 11.78 -9.67 -5.59
C PHE A 111 13.05 -10.24 -4.95
N GLY A 112 13.38 -9.79 -3.75
CA GLY A 112 14.65 -10.12 -3.09
C GLY A 112 15.74 -9.05 -3.25
N ASP A 113 15.54 -8.06 -4.14
CA ASP A 113 16.29 -6.80 -4.10
C ASP A 113 15.77 -5.96 -2.93
N SER A 114 16.08 -6.42 -1.72
CA SER A 114 16.24 -5.49 -0.64
C SER A 114 17.48 -4.66 -1.00
N GLU A 115 17.30 -3.55 -1.71
CA GLU A 115 18.33 -2.50 -1.86
C GLU A 115 18.85 -2.03 -0.49
N LEU A 116 18.11 -2.39 0.57
CA LEU A 116 18.61 -2.51 1.91
C LEU A 116 19.34 -3.85 2.01
N SER A 117 20.64 -3.87 1.71
CA SER A 117 21.55 -4.67 2.54
C SER A 117 21.33 -4.13 3.95
N ALA A 118 20.31 -4.66 4.64
CA ALA A 118 20.01 -4.30 6.00
C ALA A 118 21.33 -4.51 6.75
N PRO A 119 21.85 -3.50 7.46
CA PRO A 119 22.97 -3.76 8.35
C PRO A 119 22.64 -5.01 9.18
N GLU A 120 23.65 -5.82 9.49
CA GLU A 120 23.48 -7.16 10.12
C GLU A 120 22.66 -7.15 11.44
N SER A 121 22.25 -5.99 11.93
CA SER A 121 21.32 -5.79 13.04
C SER A 121 20.26 -4.73 12.72
N VAL A 122 19.22 -5.07 11.96
CA VAL A 122 18.03 -4.22 11.85
C VAL A 122 16.93 -4.84 12.70
N PHE A 123 16.24 -4.05 13.52
CA PHE A 123 15.11 -4.55 14.30
C PHE A 123 13.91 -3.61 14.17
N VAL A 124 12.79 -4.18 13.73
CA VAL A 124 11.48 -3.53 13.66
C VAL A 124 10.53 -4.30 14.56
N ASP A 125 10.05 -3.62 15.60
CA ASP A 125 9.07 -4.17 16.52
C ASP A 125 7.70 -3.54 16.26
N LEU A 126 6.72 -4.36 15.91
CA LEU A 126 5.37 -3.96 15.58
C LEU A 126 4.50 -3.96 16.84
N LEU A 127 4.28 -2.76 17.37
CA LEU A 127 3.61 -2.51 18.63
C LEU A 127 2.12 -2.89 18.57
N ASP A 128 1.62 -3.50 19.64
CA ASP A 128 0.19 -3.74 19.80
C ASP A 128 -0.51 -2.40 20.09
N ALA A 129 -1.57 -2.09 19.36
CA ALA A 129 -2.46 -0.96 19.60
C ALA A 129 -3.83 -1.37 20.16
N GLY A 130 -4.01 -2.63 20.58
CA GLY A 130 -5.26 -3.15 21.10
C GLY A 130 -6.30 -3.39 19.99
N ASP A 131 -7.57 -3.28 20.35
CA ASP A 131 -8.67 -3.49 19.42
C ASP A 131 -8.96 -2.24 18.59
N ILE A 132 -8.65 -2.31 17.30
CA ILE A 132 -8.95 -1.24 16.34
C ILE A 132 -10.34 -1.47 15.71
N ARG A 133 -11.15 -0.41 15.71
CA ARG A 133 -12.46 -0.36 15.07
C ARG A 133 -12.48 0.66 13.93
N LEU A 134 -13.23 0.32 12.90
CA LEU A 134 -13.50 1.13 11.72
C LEU A 134 -15.01 1.30 11.60
N GLU A 135 -15.48 2.53 11.72
CA GLU A 135 -16.90 2.85 11.65
C GLU A 135 -17.17 3.79 10.47
N THR A 136 -18.25 3.55 9.73
CA THR A 136 -18.75 4.42 8.67
C THR A 136 -20.27 4.38 8.63
N GLY A 137 -20.92 5.50 8.97
CA GLY A 137 -22.38 5.55 9.05
C GLY A 137 -22.94 4.49 10.00
N GLU A 138 -23.66 3.51 9.44
CA GLU A 138 -24.28 2.39 10.18
C GLU A 138 -23.39 1.15 10.32
N ILE A 139 -22.18 1.19 9.78
CA ILE A 139 -21.30 0.02 9.72
C ILE A 139 -20.18 0.14 10.75
N ASP A 140 -19.98 -0.90 11.56
CA ASP A 140 -18.88 -1.04 12.52
C ASP A 140 -18.11 -2.35 12.22
N TYR A 141 -16.83 -2.20 11.91
CA TYR A 141 -15.92 -3.31 11.67
C TYR A 141 -14.80 -3.31 12.71
N ARG A 142 -14.60 -4.45 13.36
CA ARG A 142 -13.37 -4.71 14.12
C ARG A 142 -12.29 -5.23 13.18
N LEU A 143 -11.12 -4.62 13.20
CA LEU A 143 -9.98 -5.11 12.42
C LEU A 143 -9.44 -6.41 13.02
N THR A 144 -9.01 -7.31 12.14
CA THR A 144 -8.37 -8.56 12.54
C THR A 144 -6.93 -8.26 12.93
N ARG A 145 -6.58 -8.62 14.16
CA ARG A 145 -5.20 -8.59 14.65
C ARG A 145 -4.45 -9.81 14.11
N ARG A 146 -3.28 -9.61 13.51
CA ARG A 146 -2.39 -10.68 13.07
C ARG A 146 -1.00 -10.51 13.63
N SER A 147 -0.48 -11.56 14.24
CA SER A 147 0.94 -11.63 14.57
C SER A 147 1.73 -11.75 13.28
N PHE A 148 2.72 -10.87 13.11
CA PHE A 148 3.63 -10.96 11.97
C PHE A 148 4.52 -12.19 12.17
N PRO A 149 4.61 -13.09 11.19
CA PRO A 149 5.40 -14.30 11.37
C PRO A 149 6.89 -13.95 11.33
N ASP A 150 7.69 -14.59 12.20
CA ASP A 150 9.15 -14.41 12.34
C ASP A 150 9.97 -14.88 11.10
N ILE A 151 9.36 -14.90 9.92
CA ILE A 151 9.99 -15.29 8.65
C ILE A 151 11.05 -14.27 8.23
N PHE A 152 10.83 -13.01 8.62
CA PHE A 152 11.86 -11.99 8.59
C PHE A 152 12.48 -11.96 9.98
N LEU A 153 13.75 -12.35 10.09
CA LEU A 153 14.48 -12.47 11.37
C LEU A 153 14.43 -11.19 12.24
N ASP A 154 14.08 -10.08 11.60
CA ASP A 154 14.22 -8.72 12.10
C ASP A 154 12.89 -7.98 12.30
N VAL A 155 11.74 -8.62 11.99
CA VAL A 155 10.41 -8.01 12.12
C VAL A 155 9.50 -8.89 12.96
N THR A 156 9.09 -8.39 14.12
CA THR A 156 8.22 -9.11 15.05
C THR A 156 7.05 -8.23 15.49
N GLY A 157 5.98 -8.83 16.02
CA GLY A 157 4.87 -8.09 16.64
C GLY A 157 3.54 -8.19 15.89
N VAL A 158 2.77 -7.09 15.83
CA VAL A 158 1.34 -7.09 15.46
C VAL A 158 1.02 -6.18 14.27
N THR A 159 0.22 -6.70 13.34
CA THR A 159 -0.42 -5.94 12.26
C THR A 159 -1.94 -6.03 12.35
N TYR A 160 -2.62 -5.12 11.68
CA TYR A 160 -4.07 -5.03 11.62
C TYR A 160 -4.53 -5.08 10.17
N GLU A 161 -5.57 -5.86 9.90
CA GLU A 161 -6.13 -5.97 8.56
C GLU A 161 -7.64 -6.22 8.57
N GLY A 162 -8.28 -5.86 7.47
CA GLY A 162 -9.69 -6.14 7.23
C GLY A 162 -10.02 -6.02 5.76
N ILE A 163 -10.86 -6.91 5.25
CA ILE A 163 -11.39 -6.85 3.90
C ILE A 163 -12.90 -6.97 4.00
N PHE A 164 -13.60 -5.96 3.50
CA PHE A 164 -15.04 -5.82 3.66
C PHE A 164 -15.70 -5.57 2.32
N SER A 165 -16.81 -6.28 2.07
CA SER A 165 -17.71 -5.93 0.98
C SER A 165 -18.33 -4.56 1.27
N ALA A 166 -18.33 -3.69 0.27
CA ALA A 166 -18.86 -2.34 0.39
C ALA A 166 -20.04 -2.16 -0.56
N THR A 167 -20.89 -1.18 -0.26
CA THR A 167 -21.79 -0.60 -1.25
C THR A 167 -21.30 0.81 -1.57
N HIS A 168 -21.46 1.23 -2.82
CA HIS A 168 -21.02 2.56 -3.27
C HIS A 168 -21.61 3.68 -2.39
N ALA A 169 -22.91 3.62 -2.11
CA ALA A 169 -23.61 4.62 -1.31
C ALA A 169 -23.15 4.69 0.16
N ALA A 170 -22.61 3.60 0.72
CA ALA A 170 -22.16 3.56 2.11
C ALA A 170 -20.75 4.11 2.32
N TRP A 171 -19.94 4.20 1.25
CA TRP A 171 -18.52 4.51 1.35
C TRP A 171 -18.10 5.73 0.54
N GLU A 172 -18.74 6.00 -0.60
CA GLU A 172 -18.48 7.22 -1.35
C GLU A 172 -18.85 8.43 -0.48
N HIS A 173 -17.88 9.30 -0.22
CA HIS A 173 -18.04 10.48 0.63
C HIS A 173 -18.37 10.23 2.11
N ALA A 174 -18.30 8.98 2.58
CA ALA A 174 -18.61 8.67 3.97
C ALA A 174 -17.57 9.25 4.94
N VAL A 175 -18.02 9.58 6.15
CA VAL A 175 -17.09 9.92 7.25
C VAL A 175 -16.66 8.62 7.89
N VAL A 176 -15.36 8.32 7.76
CA VAL A 176 -14.73 7.15 8.33
C VAL A 176 -14.16 7.53 9.70
N SER A 177 -14.57 6.80 10.73
CA SER A 177 -14.05 6.89 12.09
C SER A 177 -13.16 5.67 12.34
N VAL A 178 -11.93 5.89 12.80
CA VAL A 178 -11.03 4.81 13.22
C VAL A 178 -10.68 5.05 14.68
N SER A 179 -10.89 4.06 15.52
CA SER A 179 -10.65 4.17 16.96
C SER A 179 -9.95 2.94 17.53
N SER A 180 -9.22 3.16 18.62
CA SER A 180 -8.73 2.10 19.49
C SER A 180 -8.83 2.53 20.94
N ARG A 181 -9.05 1.55 21.83
CA ARG A 181 -8.92 1.72 23.28
C ARG A 181 -7.47 1.68 23.78
N GLY A 182 -6.53 1.44 22.87
CA GLY A 182 -5.11 1.34 23.17
C GLY A 182 -4.69 0.01 23.80
N SER A 183 -3.41 -0.05 24.12
CA SER A 183 -2.69 -1.14 24.80
C SER A 183 -1.69 -0.53 25.80
N LEU A 184 -0.75 -1.33 26.30
CA LEU A 184 0.39 -0.83 27.08
C LEU A 184 1.40 -0.03 26.24
N GLU A 185 1.49 -0.29 24.94
CA GLU A 185 2.53 0.26 24.05
C GLU A 185 2.04 1.47 23.26
N VAL A 186 0.76 1.47 22.89
CA VAL A 186 0.10 2.52 22.12
C VAL A 186 -1.17 2.93 22.84
N GLY A 187 -1.31 4.20 23.20
CA GLY A 187 -2.47 4.74 23.89
C GLY A 187 -3.75 4.72 23.04
N ASP A 188 -4.86 5.07 23.66
CA ASP A 188 -6.14 5.21 22.98
C ASP A 188 -6.09 6.32 21.92
N PHE A 189 -6.92 6.17 20.89
CA PHE A 189 -7.08 7.19 19.86
C PHE A 189 -8.44 7.09 19.18
N VAL A 190 -8.91 8.24 18.69
CA VAL A 190 -10.05 8.33 17.79
C VAL A 190 -9.72 9.35 16.72
N ILE A 191 -9.92 8.99 15.45
CA ILE A 191 -9.73 9.87 14.32
C ILE A 191 -10.89 9.72 13.34
N GLN A 192 -11.34 10.84 12.79
CA GLN A 192 -12.40 10.85 11.80
C GLN A 192 -11.92 11.57 10.55
N MET A 193 -12.29 11.07 9.39
CA MET A 193 -11.93 11.70 8.12
C MET A 193 -12.93 11.31 7.04
N LYS A 194 -13.25 12.26 6.16
CA LYS A 194 -14.12 11.99 5.02
C LYS A 194 -13.35 11.19 3.96
N MET A 195 -13.92 10.08 3.50
CA MET A 195 -13.38 9.30 2.39
C MET A 195 -13.34 10.16 1.12
N PRO A 196 -12.20 10.23 0.41
CA PRO A 196 -12.14 10.91 -0.88
C PRO A 196 -13.16 10.34 -1.86
N SER A 197 -13.57 11.11 -2.87
CA SER A 197 -14.29 10.51 -4.00
C SER A 197 -13.36 9.57 -4.78
N VAL A 198 -13.93 8.59 -5.48
CA VAL A 198 -13.17 7.76 -6.42
C VAL A 198 -12.82 8.60 -7.66
N PRO A 199 -11.55 8.64 -8.10
CA PRO A 199 -11.18 9.27 -9.37
C PRO A 199 -11.54 8.34 -10.54
N LYS A 200 -12.83 8.21 -10.86
CA LYS A 200 -13.33 7.29 -11.89
C LYS A 200 -12.68 7.58 -13.25
N LEU A 201 -11.99 6.61 -13.84
CA LEU A 201 -11.35 6.73 -15.15
C LEU A 201 -12.42 6.86 -16.25
N LEU A 202 -12.33 7.93 -17.03
CA LEU A 202 -13.26 8.26 -18.12
C LEU A 202 -12.62 8.06 -19.48
N GLU A 203 -11.32 8.36 -19.59
CA GLU A 203 -10.58 8.32 -20.85
C GLU A 203 -9.15 7.87 -20.62
N ILE A 204 -8.68 6.95 -21.45
CA ILE A 204 -7.34 6.34 -21.37
C ILE A 204 -6.75 6.34 -22.77
N GLY A 205 -5.58 6.96 -22.93
CA GLY A 205 -4.93 7.08 -24.25
C GLY A 205 -5.75 7.85 -25.28
N GLY A 206 -6.61 8.79 -24.85
CA GLY A 206 -7.50 9.54 -25.74
C GLY A 206 -8.79 8.81 -26.13
N VAL A 207 -9.07 7.63 -25.55
CA VAL A 207 -10.25 6.81 -25.86
C VAL A 207 -11.14 6.70 -24.64
N LEU A 208 -12.45 6.86 -24.84
CA LEU A 208 -13.45 6.69 -23.79
C LEU A 208 -13.36 5.28 -23.19
N HIS A 209 -13.21 5.22 -21.88
CA HIS A 209 -13.05 3.97 -21.14
C HIS A 209 -14.38 3.49 -20.57
N SER A 210 -14.81 2.30 -20.97
CA SER A 210 -16.03 1.65 -20.47
C SER A 210 -15.82 0.20 -19.99
N GLY A 211 -14.62 -0.36 -20.15
CA GLY A 211 -14.34 -1.78 -19.95
C GLY A 211 -13.44 -2.10 -18.76
N GLU A 212 -12.91 -3.32 -18.76
CA GLU A 212 -11.85 -3.80 -17.84
C GLU A 212 -10.44 -3.56 -18.44
N TYR A 213 -10.36 -3.51 -19.77
CA TYR A 213 -9.14 -3.35 -20.54
C TYR A 213 -9.12 -2.02 -21.29
N ALA A 214 -7.94 -1.48 -21.51
CA ALA A 214 -7.67 -0.39 -22.44
C ALA A 214 -6.35 -0.66 -23.20
N SER A 215 -6.16 -0.02 -24.35
CA SER A 215 -4.93 -0.15 -25.12
C SER A 215 -3.93 0.94 -24.74
N ILE A 216 -2.64 0.61 -24.75
CA ILE A 216 -1.55 1.59 -24.62
C ILE A 216 -0.79 1.76 -25.94
N ASP A 217 -0.80 2.98 -26.48
CA ASP A 217 0.08 3.34 -27.59
C ASP A 217 1.35 3.98 -27.06
N TRP A 218 2.46 3.25 -27.21
CA TRP A 218 3.79 3.66 -26.76
C TRP A 218 4.43 4.76 -27.60
N ASN A 219 3.83 5.14 -28.73
CA ASN A 219 4.42 6.08 -29.69
C ASN A 219 3.78 7.47 -29.64
N GLN A 220 2.97 7.76 -28.62
CA GLN A 220 2.35 9.05 -28.42
C GLN A 220 2.25 9.41 -26.92
N ASP A 221 1.91 10.66 -26.65
CA ASP A 221 1.59 11.10 -25.29
C ASP A 221 0.35 10.36 -24.78
N PHE A 222 0.37 9.95 -23.52
CA PHE A 222 -0.72 9.19 -22.92
C PHE A 222 -1.64 10.08 -22.11
N LEU A 223 -2.78 10.41 -22.71
CA LEU A 223 -3.82 11.22 -22.08
C LEU A 223 -4.66 10.38 -21.12
N LEU A 224 -4.81 10.88 -19.90
CA LEU A 224 -5.68 10.34 -18.86
C LEU A 224 -6.73 11.37 -18.49
N ARG A 225 -7.99 10.94 -18.44
CA ARG A 225 -9.10 11.74 -17.93
C ARG A 225 -9.88 10.96 -16.89
N TRP A 226 -10.20 11.60 -15.78
CA TRP A 226 -11.00 11.02 -14.71
C TRP A 226 -12.09 12.00 -14.25
N ALA A 227 -13.06 11.49 -13.50
CA ALA A 227 -14.03 12.30 -12.80
C ALA A 227 -13.30 13.16 -11.75
N GLY A 228 -13.03 14.41 -12.13
CA GLY A 228 -12.36 15.39 -11.29
C GLY A 228 -13.20 15.74 -10.05
N HIS A 229 -12.56 16.46 -9.14
CA HIS A 229 -13.24 16.97 -7.97
C HIS A 229 -14.36 17.96 -8.33
N SER A 230 -15.57 17.76 -7.83
CA SER A 230 -16.70 18.65 -8.11
C SER A 230 -16.45 20.03 -7.48
N PRO A 231 -16.40 21.13 -8.25
CA PRO A 231 -16.19 22.47 -7.70
C PRO A 231 -17.33 22.93 -6.79
N LEU A 232 -18.50 22.29 -6.87
CA LEU A 232 -19.66 22.60 -6.03
C LEU A 232 -19.49 22.19 -4.56
N MET A 233 -18.50 21.34 -4.25
CA MET A 233 -18.35 20.77 -2.90
C MET A 233 -17.44 21.57 -1.95
N ASN A 234 -16.87 22.71 -2.38
CA ASN A 234 -15.95 23.55 -1.57
C ASN A 234 -14.78 22.79 -0.91
N GLU A 235 -14.52 21.55 -1.31
CA GLU A 235 -13.44 20.74 -0.80
C GLU A 235 -12.14 21.16 -1.49
N LYS A 236 -11.05 21.24 -0.73
CA LYS A 236 -9.74 21.61 -1.28
C LYS A 236 -9.34 20.57 -2.32
N ARG A 237 -8.92 21.02 -3.51
CA ARG A 237 -8.38 20.14 -4.55
C ARG A 237 -7.23 19.32 -3.96
N GLY A 238 -7.38 17.99 -4.00
CA GLY A 238 -6.38 17.04 -3.55
C GLY A 238 -5.27 16.85 -4.57
N SER A 239 -4.32 15.97 -4.24
CA SER A 239 -3.38 15.41 -5.22
C SER A 239 -3.94 14.09 -5.75
N ILE A 240 -3.76 13.86 -7.04
CA ILE A 240 -4.01 12.58 -7.71
C ILE A 240 -2.68 11.90 -7.93
N PHE A 241 -2.64 10.60 -7.64
CA PHE A 241 -1.47 9.76 -7.86
C PHE A 241 -1.81 8.71 -8.90
N VAL A 242 -1.03 8.68 -9.98
CA VAL A 242 -1.17 7.69 -11.04
C VAL A 242 -0.03 6.70 -10.91
N GLU A 243 -0.34 5.42 -10.87
CA GLU A 243 0.65 4.33 -10.95
C GLU A 243 0.39 3.55 -12.23
N LEU A 244 1.40 3.43 -13.09
CA LEU A 244 1.43 2.45 -14.17
C LEU A 244 2.46 1.39 -13.80
N SER A 245 2.05 0.14 -13.68
CA SER A 245 2.91 -0.93 -13.17
C SER A 245 2.88 -2.19 -14.04
N ALA A 246 4.01 -2.87 -14.09
CA ALA A 246 4.20 -4.17 -14.72
C ALA A 246 4.84 -5.10 -13.70
N ILE A 247 4.38 -6.35 -13.64
CA ILE A 247 5.00 -7.40 -12.82
C ILE A 247 5.52 -8.46 -13.78
N GLU A 248 6.81 -8.76 -13.71
CA GLU A 248 7.47 -9.73 -14.58
C GLU A 248 8.33 -10.66 -13.74
N LEU A 249 8.02 -11.96 -13.72
CA LEU A 249 8.77 -13.00 -13.00
C LEU A 249 9.12 -12.59 -11.55
N GLU A 250 10.29 -11.96 -11.38
CA GLU A 250 10.90 -11.53 -10.13
C GLU A 250 11.22 -10.03 -10.12
N ARG A 251 10.48 -9.21 -10.87
CA ARG A 251 10.55 -7.74 -10.75
C ARG A 251 9.20 -7.06 -10.88
N LYS A 252 9.03 -5.97 -10.14
CA LYS A 252 7.97 -4.98 -10.34
C LYS A 252 8.59 -3.69 -10.88
N VAL A 253 8.10 -3.24 -12.03
CA VAL A 253 8.43 -1.92 -12.58
C VAL A 253 7.20 -1.04 -12.41
N SER A 254 7.36 0.17 -11.89
CA SER A 254 6.25 1.11 -11.75
C SER A 254 6.66 2.54 -12.05
N LEU A 255 5.84 3.23 -12.84
CA LEU A 255 5.85 4.67 -13.02
C LEU A 255 4.83 5.29 -12.06
N HIS A 256 5.30 6.16 -11.18
CA HIS A 256 4.46 6.91 -10.25
C HIS A 256 4.44 8.37 -10.65
N CYS A 257 3.27 8.92 -10.92
CA CYS A 257 3.09 10.32 -11.23
C CYS A 257 2.22 11.00 -10.19
N ARG A 258 2.44 12.30 -9.98
CA ARG A 258 1.58 13.15 -9.17
C ARG A 258 0.97 14.23 -10.04
N SER A 259 -0.35 14.40 -9.96
CA SER A 259 -1.08 15.48 -10.63
C SER A 259 -1.93 16.26 -9.63
N GLU A 260 -2.26 17.49 -10.00
CA GLU A 260 -3.37 18.19 -9.39
C GLU A 260 -4.68 17.47 -9.75
N ASP A 261 -5.70 17.57 -8.89
CA ASP A 261 -7.02 17.01 -9.18
C ASP A 261 -7.84 17.89 -10.13
N THR A 262 -7.34 18.06 -11.35
CA THR A 262 -7.97 18.81 -12.45
C THR A 262 -8.90 17.95 -13.31
N GLY A 263 -8.87 16.63 -13.12
CA GLY A 263 -9.58 15.66 -13.96
C GLY A 263 -8.80 15.21 -15.19
N VAL A 264 -7.59 15.73 -15.44
CA VAL A 264 -6.78 15.38 -16.61
C VAL A 264 -5.29 15.33 -16.28
N MET A 265 -4.58 14.41 -16.92
CA MET A 265 -3.12 14.34 -16.92
C MET A 265 -2.62 13.83 -18.26
N VAL A 266 -1.46 14.32 -18.69
CA VAL A 266 -0.74 13.77 -19.84
C VAL A 266 0.57 13.18 -19.32
N ILE A 267 0.83 11.91 -19.64
CA ILE A 267 2.14 11.29 -19.44
C ILE A 267 2.93 11.43 -20.74
N PRO A 268 4.06 12.17 -20.75
CA PRO A 268 4.84 12.37 -21.96
C PRO A 268 5.35 11.06 -22.57
N ILE A 269 5.38 10.98 -23.90
CA ILE A 269 5.93 9.84 -24.65
C ILE A 269 7.35 9.47 -24.19
N ALA A 270 8.18 10.46 -23.85
CA ALA A 270 9.55 10.21 -23.37
C ALA A 270 9.56 9.39 -22.07
N THR A 271 8.63 9.67 -21.16
CA THR A 271 8.44 8.94 -19.89
C THR A 271 7.91 7.54 -20.13
N LEU A 272 6.97 7.38 -21.08
CA LEU A 272 6.46 6.06 -21.48
C LEU A 272 7.55 5.20 -22.14
N ALA A 273 8.39 5.81 -22.97
CA ALA A 273 9.51 5.14 -23.59
C ALA A 273 10.52 4.64 -22.54
N GLU A 274 10.69 5.36 -21.44
CA GLU A 274 11.56 4.94 -20.34
C GLU A 274 11.01 3.71 -19.60
N ILE A 275 9.74 3.71 -19.17
CA ILE A 275 9.15 2.52 -18.55
C ILE A 275 9.12 1.33 -19.53
N LYS A 276 8.86 1.57 -20.83
CA LYS A 276 8.88 0.53 -21.86
C LYS A 276 10.24 -0.18 -21.95
N ARG A 277 11.37 0.50 -21.70
CA ARG A 277 12.70 -0.16 -21.68
C ARG A 277 12.83 -1.21 -20.59
N HIS A 278 12.03 -1.11 -19.53
CA HIS A 278 12.04 -2.03 -18.40
C HIS A 278 10.98 -3.12 -18.49
N VAL A 279 10.05 -3.04 -19.46
CA VAL A 279 8.94 -3.97 -19.62
C VAL A 279 9.10 -4.74 -20.94
N THR A 280 8.88 -6.03 -20.90
CA THR A 280 8.84 -6.92 -22.07
C THR A 280 7.46 -6.88 -22.74
N GLY A 281 7.43 -7.06 -24.05
CA GLY A 281 6.22 -6.81 -24.87
C GLY A 281 5.00 -7.71 -24.61
N SER A 282 5.09 -8.70 -23.71
CA SER A 282 3.98 -9.62 -23.38
C SER A 282 3.33 -9.33 -22.02
N THR A 283 3.77 -8.32 -21.28
CA THR A 283 3.32 -8.08 -19.91
C THR A 283 2.08 -7.19 -19.86
N THR A 284 0.99 -7.70 -19.27
CA THR A 284 -0.19 -6.89 -18.94
C THR A 284 0.21 -5.81 -17.95
N LEU A 285 -0.05 -4.54 -18.30
CA LEU A 285 0.17 -3.44 -17.37
C LEU A 285 -1.07 -3.24 -16.52
N ARG A 286 -0.87 -2.77 -15.29
CA ARG A 286 -1.95 -2.27 -14.44
C ARG A 286 -1.77 -0.78 -14.23
N MET A 287 -2.79 -0.02 -14.58
CA MET A 287 -2.88 1.39 -14.24
C MET A 287 -3.85 1.59 -13.07
N VAL A 288 -3.42 2.41 -12.11
CA VAL A 288 -4.20 2.78 -10.92
C VAL A 288 -4.18 4.29 -10.78
N VAL A 289 -5.37 4.89 -10.62
CA VAL A 289 -5.50 6.32 -10.28
C VAL A 289 -6.03 6.40 -8.85
N ARG A 290 -5.32 7.10 -7.99
CA ARG A 290 -5.62 7.21 -6.56
C ARG A 290 -5.83 8.66 -6.15
N ARG A 291 -6.83 8.87 -5.30
CA ARG A 291 -7.01 10.08 -4.51
C ARG A 291 -6.65 9.75 -3.07
N LEU A 292 -5.70 10.47 -2.50
CA LEU A 292 -5.21 10.25 -1.14
C LEU A 292 -5.63 11.43 -0.25
N GLY A 293 -6.19 11.12 0.90
CA GLY A 293 -6.26 12.05 2.00
C GLY A 293 -5.52 11.51 3.23
N VAL A 294 -4.84 12.40 3.95
CA VAL A 294 -4.00 12.05 5.11
C VAL A 294 -4.40 12.89 6.30
N ARG A 295 -4.48 12.25 7.47
CA ARG A 295 -4.70 12.95 8.74
C ARG A 295 -3.81 12.36 9.83
N LYS A 296 -3.18 13.22 10.64
CA LYS A 296 -2.37 12.78 11.78
C LYS A 296 -3.25 12.23 12.90
N ILE A 297 -2.83 11.10 13.46
CA ILE A 297 -3.40 10.46 14.65
C ILE A 297 -2.57 10.92 15.85
N LYS A 298 -3.26 11.23 16.95
CA LYS A 298 -2.62 11.44 18.25
C LYS A 298 -2.90 10.21 19.10
N ALA A 299 -1.85 9.46 19.44
CA ALA A 299 -1.90 8.31 20.33
C ALA A 299 -0.71 8.39 21.28
N ALA A 300 -0.91 8.18 22.57
CA ALA A 300 0.20 8.19 23.52
C ALA A 300 1.19 7.06 23.21
N GLY A 301 2.49 7.26 23.46
CA GLY A 301 3.52 6.25 23.20
C GLY A 301 3.97 6.13 21.73
N VAL A 302 3.41 6.93 20.81
CA VAL A 302 3.78 7.00 19.39
C VAL A 302 4.07 8.46 19.01
N GLU A 303 5.18 8.71 18.32
CA GLU A 303 5.65 10.07 18.03
C GLU A 303 4.93 10.68 16.82
N SER A 304 4.69 9.84 15.80
CA SER A 304 3.93 10.23 14.62
C SER A 304 3.03 9.09 14.16
N ALA A 305 1.75 9.34 13.96
CA ALA A 305 0.87 8.36 13.35
C ALA A 305 -0.02 9.02 12.30
N GLU A 306 -0.32 8.29 11.23
CA GLU A 306 -1.15 8.79 10.11
C GLU A 306 -2.29 7.82 9.78
N LEU A 307 -3.46 8.38 9.50
CA LEU A 307 -4.54 7.72 8.78
C LEU A 307 -4.50 8.15 7.32
N HIS A 308 -4.39 7.18 6.42
CA HIS A 308 -4.47 7.36 4.97
C HIS A 308 -5.83 6.83 4.51
N LEU A 309 -6.67 7.70 3.97
CA LEU A 309 -7.87 7.30 3.24
C LEU A 309 -7.57 7.39 1.75
N ILE A 310 -7.72 6.25 1.07
CA ILE A 310 -7.42 6.12 -0.35
C ILE A 310 -8.69 5.72 -1.07
N SER A 311 -8.99 6.43 -2.14
CA SER A 311 -10.01 6.01 -3.10
C SER A 311 -9.35 5.84 -4.46
N ARG A 312 -9.52 4.67 -5.07
CA ARG A 312 -8.83 4.35 -6.32
C ARG A 312 -9.75 3.71 -7.35
N ASP A 313 -9.38 3.92 -8.61
CA ASP A 313 -9.88 3.19 -9.76
C ASP A 313 -8.70 2.51 -10.47
N SER A 314 -8.94 1.40 -11.17
CA SER A 314 -7.90 0.67 -11.87
C SER A 314 -8.36 0.02 -13.16
N VAL A 315 -7.41 -0.18 -14.07
CA VAL A 315 -7.62 -0.72 -15.41
C VAL A 315 -6.40 -1.53 -15.85
N LEU A 316 -6.63 -2.58 -16.62
CA LEU A 316 -5.56 -3.35 -17.26
C LEU A 316 -5.26 -2.76 -18.65
N LEU A 317 -3.98 -2.59 -18.98
CA LEU A 317 -3.56 -2.13 -20.30
C LEU A 317 -2.88 -3.25 -21.09
N GLN A 318 -3.16 -3.27 -22.40
CA GLN A 318 -2.63 -4.21 -23.39
C GLN A 318 -2.00 -3.46 -24.57
#